data_AF-C3N5K9-F1
#
_entry.id   AF-C3N5K9-F1
#
_cell.length_a   1.000
_cell.length_b   1.000
_cell.length_c   1.000
_cell.angle_alpha   90.00
_cell.angle_beta   90.00
_cell.angle_gamma   90.00
#
_symmetry.space_group_name_H-M   'P 1'
#
loop_
_entity.id
_entity.type
_entity.pdbx_description
1 polymer ?
#
loop_
_entity_poly.entity_id
_entity_poly.type
_entity_poly.pdbx_seq_one_letter_code
_entity_poly.pdbx_strand_id
1 'polypeptide(L)'
;MMCERCNKRDAINVVGGRRLCSICSKDEIGKRIKRELYPRKIIVHNDKILFAYPSYLSFIQEILRNIINKIYSRFNLQYYEITLEPQNSILDDIWNLIIKSKQFSEKNGINKIFLPFTADLLMAYLVYSITNQDYTYIQMIGLEYKVNNISFLIPFYNTSLYELQGFINNESNAIVTKDEIFNEILTWERDMLKENYELFHAFHNSKKLLETGRKDYRCEGCGGMINSPVKYCARCSLIYSSPPY
;
A
#
# COMPACT_ATOMS: atom_id res chain seq x y z
N MET A 1 -29.10 9.91 -5.53
CA MET A 1 -29.33 10.24 -4.10
C MET A 1 -28.36 11.35 -3.71
N MET A 2 -28.78 12.29 -2.85
CA MET A 2 -27.96 13.44 -2.49
C MET A 2 -26.80 13.08 -1.54
N CYS A 3 -25.72 13.86 -1.60
CA CYS A 3 -24.60 13.78 -0.67
C CYS A 3 -25.04 14.07 0.77
N GLU A 4 -24.83 13.13 1.68
CA GLU A 4 -25.24 13.21 3.09
C GLU A 4 -24.48 14.29 3.88
N ARG A 5 -23.31 14.73 3.39
CA ARG A 5 -22.50 15.73 4.08
C ARG A 5 -22.80 17.17 3.69
N CYS A 6 -23.05 17.44 2.41
CA CYS A 6 -23.26 18.81 1.92
C CYS A 6 -24.68 19.09 1.46
N ASN A 7 -25.48 18.07 1.19
CA ASN A 7 -26.83 18.15 0.65
C ASN A 7 -26.98 19.07 -0.60
N LYS A 8 -25.90 19.21 -1.39
CA LYS A 8 -25.82 20.15 -2.53
C LYS A 8 -25.58 19.47 -3.88
N ARG A 9 -25.10 18.23 -3.88
CA ARG A 9 -24.65 17.51 -5.08
C ARG A 9 -25.01 16.05 -4.94
N ASP A 10 -25.12 15.35 -6.07
CA ASP A 10 -25.31 13.91 -6.08
C ASP A 10 -24.14 13.18 -5.41
N ALA A 11 -24.48 12.16 -4.65
CA ALA A 11 -23.52 11.20 -4.14
C ALA A 11 -23.02 10.32 -5.28
N ILE A 12 -21.71 10.07 -5.31
CA ILE A 12 -21.07 9.24 -6.33
C ILE A 12 -20.57 7.91 -5.75
N ASN A 13 -20.25 7.89 -4.45
CA ASN A 13 -19.73 6.72 -3.78
C ASN A 13 -20.03 6.79 -2.27
N VAL A 14 -19.70 5.70 -1.59
CA VAL A 14 -19.81 5.58 -0.13
C VAL A 14 -18.42 5.57 0.47
N VAL A 15 -18.18 6.40 1.48
CA VAL A 15 -16.91 6.50 2.20
C VAL A 15 -17.18 6.47 3.69
N GLY A 16 -16.67 5.45 4.38
CA GLY A 16 -16.89 5.21 5.82
C GLY A 16 -18.35 5.35 6.26
N GLY A 17 -19.24 4.53 5.72
CA GLY A 17 -20.67 4.55 6.03
C GLY A 17 -21.53 5.58 5.28
N ARG A 18 -20.93 6.60 4.64
CA ARG A 18 -21.66 7.80 4.19
C ARG A 18 -21.65 7.98 2.68
N ARG A 19 -22.81 8.30 2.09
CA ARG A 19 -22.95 8.61 0.67
C ARG A 19 -22.47 10.03 0.39
N LEU A 20 -21.36 10.17 -0.34
CA LEU A 20 -20.68 11.46 -0.53
C LEU A 20 -20.57 11.84 -2.01
N CYS A 21 -20.63 13.14 -2.30
CA CYS A 21 -20.23 13.68 -3.61
C CYS A 21 -18.70 13.71 -3.73
N SER A 22 -18.18 13.83 -4.95
CA SER A 22 -16.73 13.85 -5.25
C SER A 22 -15.91 14.78 -4.34
N ILE A 23 -16.40 15.98 -4.06
CA ILE A 23 -15.65 16.93 -3.21
C ILE A 23 -15.62 16.48 -1.75
N CYS A 24 -16.75 15.99 -1.23
CA CYS A 24 -16.86 15.55 0.15
C CYS A 24 -16.09 14.25 0.39
N SER A 25 -16.07 13.32 -0.58
CA SER A 25 -15.28 12.09 -0.50
C SER A 25 -13.78 12.39 -0.50
N LYS A 26 -13.30 13.26 -1.39
CA LYS A 26 -11.89 13.72 -1.40
C LYS A 26 -11.46 14.33 -0.07
N ASP A 27 -12.31 15.16 0.52
CA ASP A 27 -12.03 15.79 1.82
C ASP A 27 -12.01 14.77 2.96
N GLU A 28 -12.93 13.81 2.97
CA GLU A 28 -12.99 12.77 4.02
C GLU A 28 -11.75 11.87 3.99
N ILE A 29 -11.34 11.42 2.81
CA ILE A 29 -10.15 10.57 2.62
C ILE A 29 -8.88 11.33 3.01
N GLY A 30 -8.75 12.59 2.58
CA GLY A 30 -7.62 13.44 2.99
C GLY A 30 -7.56 13.65 4.50
N LYS A 31 -8.71 13.81 5.17
CA LYS A 31 -8.78 13.91 6.63
C LYS A 31 -8.42 12.59 7.32
N ARG A 32 -8.85 11.44 6.79
CA ARG A 32 -8.50 10.11 7.33
C ARG A 32 -6.98 9.91 7.32
N ILE A 33 -6.33 10.12 6.18
CA ILE A 33 -4.87 10.01 6.05
C ILE A 33 -4.16 11.02 6.98
N LYS A 34 -4.65 12.26 7.05
CA LYS A 34 -4.09 13.25 7.96
C LYS A 34 -4.17 12.79 9.43
N ARG A 35 -5.31 12.23 9.86
CA ARG A 35 -5.52 11.74 11.23
C ARG A 35 -4.56 10.63 11.61
N GLU A 36 -4.09 9.84 10.66
CA GLU A 36 -3.13 8.77 10.92
C GLU A 36 -1.68 9.25 10.89
N LEU A 37 -1.32 10.10 9.92
CA LEU A 37 0.06 10.52 9.72
C LEU A 37 0.51 11.64 10.68
N TYR A 38 -0.33 12.64 10.94
CA TYR A 38 0.07 13.83 11.74
C TYR A 38 0.40 13.50 13.19
N PRO A 39 -0.47 12.80 13.95
CA PRO A 39 -0.21 12.55 15.38
C PRO A 39 1.06 11.73 15.61
N ARG A 40 1.39 10.86 14.66
CA ARG A 40 2.58 10.01 14.69
C ARG A 40 3.87 10.75 14.27
N LYS A 41 3.77 12.00 13.81
CA LYS A 41 4.88 12.80 13.28
C LYS A 41 5.68 12.03 12.21
N ILE A 42 4.98 11.25 11.37
CA ILE A 42 5.62 10.42 10.33
C ILE A 42 6.37 11.30 9.32
N ILE A 43 5.79 12.44 8.94
CA ILE A 43 6.43 13.43 8.09
C ILE A 43 6.78 14.69 8.92
N VAL A 44 7.98 15.22 8.71
CA VAL A 44 8.52 16.43 9.33
C VAL A 44 8.98 17.44 8.27
N HIS A 45 9.22 18.67 8.70
CA HIS A 45 9.68 19.76 7.83
C HIS A 45 11.06 19.40 7.26
N ASN A 46 11.23 19.42 5.93
CA ASN A 46 12.46 19.03 5.21
C ASN A 46 12.69 17.53 4.98
N ASP A 47 11.66 16.68 5.12
CA ASP A 47 11.79 15.28 4.73
C ASP A 47 12.02 15.09 3.22
N LYS A 48 12.81 14.07 2.91
CA LYS A 48 12.83 13.43 1.59
C LYS A 48 11.86 12.25 1.59
N ILE A 49 11.02 12.17 0.58
CA ILE A 49 9.99 11.14 0.43
C ILE A 49 10.18 10.46 -0.92
N LEU A 50 10.22 9.13 -0.92
CA LEU A 50 10.21 8.33 -2.14
C LEU A 50 8.82 7.75 -2.36
N PHE A 51 8.20 7.98 -3.52
CA PHE A 51 7.09 7.17 -3.98
C PHE A 51 7.64 5.99 -4.79
N ALA A 52 7.30 4.76 -4.39
CA ALA A 52 7.73 3.56 -5.09
C ALA A 52 6.52 2.69 -5.41
N TYR A 53 6.40 2.26 -6.67
CA TYR A 53 5.26 1.47 -7.10
C TYR A 53 5.51 0.69 -8.41
N PRO A 54 4.85 -0.47 -8.59
CA PRO A 54 4.71 -1.11 -9.89
C PRO A 54 3.87 -0.26 -10.85
N SER A 55 4.14 -0.31 -12.15
CA SER A 55 3.49 0.56 -13.15
C SER A 55 1.95 0.47 -13.18
N TYR A 56 1.38 -0.69 -12.82
CA TYR A 56 -0.08 -0.88 -12.71
C TYR A 56 -0.75 -0.09 -11.56
N LEU A 57 0.03 0.52 -10.65
CA LEU A 57 -0.49 1.39 -9.57
C LEU A 57 -0.21 2.88 -9.82
N SER A 58 0.25 3.26 -11.00
CA SER A 58 0.58 4.66 -11.36
C SER A 58 -0.56 5.64 -11.05
N PHE A 59 -1.79 5.32 -11.45
CA PHE A 59 -2.94 6.17 -11.18
C PHE A 59 -3.23 6.35 -9.68
N ILE A 60 -3.00 5.31 -8.86
CA ILE A 60 -3.19 5.38 -7.40
C ILE A 60 -2.08 6.20 -6.77
N GLN A 61 -0.85 6.06 -7.26
CA GLN A 61 0.26 6.89 -6.83
C GLN A 61 -0.01 8.38 -7.09
N GLU A 62 -0.57 8.73 -8.25
CA GLU A 62 -0.87 10.13 -8.56
C GLU A 62 -1.86 10.70 -7.53
N ILE A 63 -2.90 9.93 -7.20
CA ILE A 63 -3.88 10.28 -6.16
C ILE A 63 -3.18 10.45 -4.81
N LEU A 64 -2.33 9.49 -4.42
CA LEU A 64 -1.61 9.53 -3.15
C LEU A 64 -0.72 10.76 -3.05
N ARG A 65 0.09 11.03 -4.08
CA ARG A 65 0.98 12.18 -4.15
C ARG A 65 0.21 13.48 -4.00
N ASN A 66 -0.92 13.62 -4.71
CA ASN A 66 -1.77 14.80 -4.64
C ASN A 66 -2.35 15.01 -3.23
N ILE A 67 -2.77 13.93 -2.56
CA ILE A 67 -3.25 14.00 -1.16
C ILE A 67 -2.12 14.43 -0.22
N ILE A 68 -0.94 13.81 -0.31
CA ILE A 68 0.21 14.14 0.54
C ILE A 68 0.64 15.60 0.32
N ASN A 69 0.76 16.06 -0.92
CA ASN A 69 1.07 17.45 -1.25
C ASN A 69 0.06 18.42 -0.63
N LYS A 70 -1.24 18.10 -0.70
CA LYS A 70 -2.30 18.93 -0.13
C LYS A 70 -2.21 18.99 1.40
N ILE A 71 -2.04 17.83 2.04
CA ILE A 71 -1.96 17.70 3.51
C ILE A 71 -0.73 18.44 4.06
N TYR A 72 0.40 18.37 3.35
CA TYR A 72 1.69 18.92 3.79
C TYR A 72 2.15 20.13 2.96
N SER A 73 1.21 20.89 2.41
CA SER A 73 1.48 22.07 1.56
C SER A 73 2.37 23.14 2.19
N ARG A 74 2.47 23.19 3.53
CA ARG A 74 3.34 24.11 4.27
C ARG A 74 4.74 23.54 4.56
N PHE A 75 4.99 22.28 4.22
CA PHE A 75 6.25 21.61 4.49
C PHE A 75 7.10 21.72 3.23
N ASN A 76 8.38 22.07 3.41
CA ASN A 76 9.37 21.95 2.37
C ASN A 76 9.75 20.47 2.21
N LEU A 77 9.06 19.73 1.36
CA LEU A 77 9.29 18.30 1.14
C LEU A 77 10.00 18.08 -0.20
N GLN A 78 10.96 17.16 -0.23
CA GLN A 78 11.60 16.74 -1.47
C GLN A 78 11.03 15.38 -1.90
N TYR A 79 10.47 15.33 -3.10
CA TYR A 79 9.86 14.12 -3.64
C TYR A 79 10.77 13.43 -4.65
N TYR A 80 10.82 12.11 -4.53
CA TYR A 80 11.46 11.20 -5.46
C TYR A 80 10.45 10.16 -5.91
N GLU A 81 10.68 9.55 -7.06
CA GLU A 81 9.77 8.58 -7.64
C GLU A 81 10.57 7.44 -8.27
N ILE A 82 10.11 6.21 -8.06
CA ILE A 82 10.53 5.06 -8.84
C ILE A 82 9.30 4.27 -9.29
N THR A 83 9.28 3.97 -10.58
CA THR A 83 8.29 3.08 -11.19
C THR A 83 9.00 1.78 -11.55
N LEU A 84 8.38 0.65 -11.24
CA LEU A 84 8.94 -0.68 -11.51
C LEU A 84 8.08 -1.43 -12.52
N GLU A 85 8.76 -2.20 -13.37
CA GLU A 85 8.10 -3.08 -14.30
C GLU A 85 7.46 -4.29 -13.58
N PRO A 86 6.19 -4.61 -13.87
CA PRO A 86 5.50 -5.73 -13.26
C PRO A 86 6.18 -7.07 -13.59
N GLN A 87 6.30 -7.91 -12.57
CA GLN A 87 6.75 -9.29 -12.61
C GLN A 87 5.56 -10.24 -12.73
N ASN A 88 5.81 -11.50 -13.08
CA ASN A 88 4.75 -12.49 -13.27
C ASN A 88 4.14 -13.01 -11.95
N SER A 89 4.69 -12.61 -10.79
CA SER A 89 4.19 -12.97 -9.47
C SER A 89 4.06 -11.74 -8.59
N ILE A 90 2.96 -11.64 -7.85
CA ILE A 90 2.76 -10.54 -6.89
C ILE A 90 3.84 -10.54 -5.79
N LEU A 91 4.36 -11.72 -5.40
CA LEU A 91 5.45 -11.82 -4.44
C LEU A 91 6.76 -11.25 -5.01
N ASP A 92 7.00 -11.44 -6.30
CA ASP A 92 8.17 -10.87 -6.98
C ASP A 92 8.03 -9.36 -7.15
N ASP A 93 6.83 -8.86 -7.44
CA ASP A 93 6.54 -7.42 -7.43
C ASP A 93 6.84 -6.80 -6.08
N ILE A 94 6.29 -7.36 -4.98
CA ILE A 94 6.51 -6.84 -3.63
C ILE A 94 8.00 -6.91 -3.25
N TRP A 95 8.67 -8.03 -3.53
CA TRP A 95 10.10 -8.17 -3.24
C TRP A 95 10.96 -7.17 -4.03
N ASN A 96 10.75 -7.07 -5.35
CA ASN A 96 11.48 -6.16 -6.22
C ASN A 96 11.24 -4.70 -5.81
N LEU A 97 10.00 -4.37 -5.44
CA LEU A 97 9.63 -3.08 -4.89
C LEU A 97 10.41 -2.74 -3.63
N ILE A 98 10.43 -3.62 -2.65
CA ILE A 98 11.19 -3.40 -1.40
C ILE A 98 12.68 -3.23 -1.69
N ILE A 99 13.29 -4.13 -2.48
CA ILE A 99 14.72 -4.12 -2.71
C ILE A 99 15.17 -2.89 -3.51
N LYS A 100 14.52 -2.59 -4.64
CA LYS A 100 14.91 -1.46 -5.49
C LYS A 100 14.67 -0.12 -4.80
N SER A 101 13.55 0.01 -4.10
CA SER A 101 13.25 1.22 -3.34
C SER A 101 14.21 1.41 -2.17
N LYS A 102 14.56 0.35 -1.42
CA LYS A 102 15.57 0.38 -0.36
C LYS A 102 16.93 0.81 -0.89
N GLN A 103 17.43 0.19 -1.96
CA GLN A 103 18.71 0.54 -2.57
C GLN A 103 18.76 2.02 -2.99
N PHE A 104 17.69 2.51 -3.63
CA PHE A 104 17.56 3.93 -3.97
C PHE A 104 17.55 4.81 -2.72
N SER A 105 16.80 4.40 -1.69
CA SER A 105 16.62 5.11 -0.44
C SER A 105 17.96 5.28 0.30
N GLU A 106 18.73 4.21 0.42
CA GLU A 106 20.05 4.18 1.07
C GLU A 106 21.05 5.09 0.33
N LYS A 107 21.08 5.04 -1.01
CA LYS A 107 21.96 5.90 -1.83
C LYS A 107 21.64 7.39 -1.71
N ASN A 108 20.38 7.74 -1.47
CA ASN A 108 19.92 9.14 -1.48
C ASN A 108 19.63 9.72 -0.07
N GLY A 109 19.88 8.93 0.99
CA GLY A 109 19.59 9.33 2.37
C GLY A 109 18.09 9.57 2.61
N ILE A 110 17.24 8.70 2.06
CA ILE A 110 15.79 8.72 2.23
C ILE A 110 15.44 7.62 3.23
N ASN A 111 14.47 7.84 4.12
CA ASN A 111 14.00 6.82 5.08
C ASN A 111 12.48 6.62 5.06
N LYS A 112 11.75 7.36 4.21
CA LYS A 112 10.30 7.33 4.09
C LYS A 112 9.91 7.00 2.65
N ILE A 113 9.33 5.82 2.48
CA ILE A 113 8.89 5.31 1.18
C ILE A 113 7.38 5.15 1.22
N PHE A 114 6.67 5.85 0.34
CA PHE A 114 5.21 5.75 0.23
C PHE A 114 4.85 4.75 -0.86
N LEU A 115 4.03 3.76 -0.49
CA LEU A 115 3.47 2.76 -1.38
C LEU A 115 1.98 3.04 -1.61
N PRO A 116 1.51 3.05 -2.87
CA PRO A 116 0.11 3.29 -3.21
C PRO A 116 -0.74 2.00 -3.10
N PHE A 117 -0.49 1.15 -2.10
CA PHE A 117 -1.27 -0.07 -1.91
C PHE A 117 -2.60 0.27 -1.25
N THR A 118 -3.70 -0.09 -1.90
CA THR A 118 -5.06 0.09 -1.38
C THR A 118 -5.45 -1.06 -0.47
N ALA A 119 -6.58 -0.89 0.22
CA ALA A 119 -7.19 -1.97 0.99
C ALA A 119 -7.47 -3.20 0.11
N ASP A 120 -7.87 -3.00 -1.16
CA ASP A 120 -8.14 -4.06 -2.13
C ASP A 120 -6.87 -4.89 -2.41
N LEU A 121 -5.76 -4.22 -2.74
CA LEU A 121 -4.51 -4.92 -3.02
C LEU A 121 -4.00 -5.72 -1.80
N LEU A 122 -4.12 -5.14 -0.61
CA LEU A 122 -3.69 -5.80 0.62
C LEU A 122 -4.61 -6.95 1.04
N MET A 123 -5.92 -6.84 0.79
CA MET A 123 -6.89 -7.89 1.04
C MET A 123 -6.72 -9.05 0.05
N ALA A 124 -6.56 -8.75 -1.24
CA ALA A 124 -6.20 -9.74 -2.24
C ALA A 124 -4.90 -10.44 -1.88
N TYR A 125 -3.90 -9.72 -1.37
CA TYR A 125 -2.65 -10.31 -0.88
C TYR A 125 -2.86 -11.23 0.33
N LEU A 126 -3.71 -10.86 1.28
CA LEU A 126 -4.08 -11.72 2.41
C LEU A 126 -4.67 -13.05 1.91
N VAL A 127 -5.63 -12.99 0.98
CA VAL A 127 -6.26 -14.18 0.40
C VAL A 127 -5.24 -15.01 -0.38
N TYR A 128 -4.43 -14.38 -1.24
CA TYR A 128 -3.36 -15.02 -1.99
C TYR A 128 -2.37 -15.75 -1.07
N SER A 129 -1.96 -15.12 0.02
CA SER A 129 -1.06 -15.70 1.01
C SER A 129 -1.66 -16.92 1.71
N ILE A 130 -2.95 -16.89 2.05
CA ILE A 130 -3.65 -18.04 2.64
C ILE A 130 -3.75 -19.19 1.63
N THR A 131 -4.16 -18.89 0.40
CA THR A 131 -4.32 -19.88 -0.67
C THR A 131 -3.00 -20.60 -0.98
N ASN A 132 -1.89 -19.85 -1.06
CA ASN A 132 -0.58 -20.39 -1.40
C ASN A 132 0.25 -20.84 -0.18
N GLN A 133 -0.26 -20.62 1.04
CA GLN A 133 0.49 -20.81 2.30
C GLN A 133 1.83 -20.07 2.35
N ASP A 134 1.94 -18.93 1.63
CA ASP A 134 3.11 -18.07 1.60
C ASP A 134 2.78 -16.72 2.25
N TYR A 135 3.25 -16.55 3.49
CA TYR A 135 3.00 -15.39 4.33
C TYR A 135 4.17 -14.38 4.33
N THR A 136 5.10 -14.47 3.37
CA THR A 136 6.39 -13.74 3.39
C THR A 136 6.25 -12.26 3.73
N TYR A 137 5.25 -11.55 3.19
CA TYR A 137 5.03 -10.11 3.43
C TYR A 137 3.75 -9.80 4.20
N ILE A 138 3.20 -10.75 4.97
CA ILE A 138 1.92 -10.54 5.68
C ILE A 138 1.94 -9.33 6.63
N GLN A 139 3.11 -9.02 7.20
CA GLN A 139 3.31 -7.88 8.09
C GLN A 139 3.16 -6.53 7.40
N MET A 140 3.20 -6.50 6.06
CA MET A 140 2.98 -5.30 5.26
C MET A 140 1.52 -4.83 5.32
N ILE A 141 0.58 -5.69 5.71
CA ILE A 141 -0.82 -5.32 5.86
C ILE A 141 -0.96 -4.34 7.03
N GLY A 142 -1.06 -3.04 6.73
CA GLY A 142 -1.19 -1.96 7.72
C GLY A 142 -0.57 -0.66 7.22
N LEU A 143 -0.56 0.36 8.09
CA LEU A 143 -0.04 1.69 7.74
C LEU A 143 1.47 1.71 7.46
N GLU A 144 2.24 0.87 8.16
CA GLU A 144 3.70 0.96 8.17
C GLU A 144 4.33 -0.44 8.19
N TYR A 145 5.32 -0.62 7.33
CA TYR A 145 6.20 -1.78 7.26
C TYR A 145 7.66 -1.31 7.37
N LYS A 146 8.44 -1.90 8.28
CA LYS A 146 9.81 -1.46 8.54
C LYS A 146 10.83 -2.49 8.10
N VAL A 147 11.83 -2.01 7.36
CA VAL A 147 13.03 -2.78 7.01
C VAL A 147 14.22 -1.93 7.42
N ASN A 148 14.96 -2.37 8.44
CA ASN A 148 16.05 -1.61 9.05
C ASN A 148 15.57 -0.20 9.48
N ASN A 149 16.22 0.86 9.01
CA ASN A 149 15.87 2.26 9.31
C ASN A 149 14.88 2.88 8.30
N ILE A 150 14.37 2.10 7.34
CA ILE A 150 13.48 2.57 6.29
C ILE A 150 12.04 2.17 6.63
N SER A 151 11.15 3.16 6.55
CA SER A 151 9.71 2.99 6.80
C SER A 151 8.96 3.03 5.47
N PHE A 152 8.32 1.93 5.13
CA PHE A 152 7.39 1.79 4.02
C PHE A 152 5.99 2.13 4.54
N LEU A 153 5.44 3.23 4.05
CA LEU A 153 4.19 3.82 4.49
C LEU A 153 3.11 3.51 3.45
N ILE A 154 1.96 3.04 3.92
CA ILE A 154 0.84 2.59 3.08
C ILE A 154 -0.42 3.34 3.51
N PRO A 155 -0.60 4.61 3.11
CA PRO A 155 -1.69 5.43 3.64
C PRO A 155 -3.09 4.99 3.22
N PHE A 156 -3.19 4.15 2.17
CA PHE A 156 -4.46 3.59 1.71
C PHE A 156 -4.71 2.17 2.25
N TYR A 157 -3.99 1.70 3.27
CA TYR A 157 -4.14 0.32 3.77
C TYR A 157 -5.58 -0.04 4.22
N ASN A 158 -6.38 0.97 4.55
CA ASN A 158 -7.80 0.88 4.93
C ASN A 158 -8.70 1.70 3.98
N THR A 159 -8.24 2.03 2.78
CA THR A 159 -9.02 2.80 1.80
C THR A 159 -9.10 2.02 0.50
N SER A 160 -10.31 1.67 0.09
CA SER A 160 -10.53 0.86 -1.12
C SER A 160 -10.54 1.70 -2.39
N LEU A 161 -10.34 1.07 -3.54
CA LEU A 161 -10.50 1.68 -4.87
C LEU A 161 -11.90 2.28 -5.05
N TYR A 162 -12.91 1.63 -4.48
CA TYR A 162 -14.29 2.13 -4.48
C TYR A 162 -14.41 3.48 -3.75
N GLU A 163 -13.76 3.62 -2.58
CA GLU A 163 -13.72 4.91 -1.88
C GLU A 163 -12.94 5.98 -2.66
N LEU A 164 -11.92 5.57 -3.42
CA LEU A 164 -11.11 6.45 -4.27
C LEU A 164 -11.81 6.91 -5.56
N GLN A 165 -13.01 6.43 -5.88
CA GLN A 165 -13.76 6.84 -7.08
C GLN A 165 -13.94 8.35 -7.21
N GLY A 166 -14.02 9.08 -6.08
CA GLY A 166 -14.07 10.54 -6.12
C GLY A 166 -12.88 11.20 -6.80
N PHE A 167 -11.70 10.56 -6.78
CA PHE A 167 -10.46 11.02 -7.41
C PHE A 167 -10.29 10.53 -8.85
N ILE A 168 -11.03 9.50 -9.26
CA ILE A 168 -10.88 8.82 -10.53
C ILE A 168 -11.86 9.43 -11.54
N ASN A 169 -11.34 9.95 -12.66
CA ASN A 169 -12.16 10.58 -13.69
C ASN A 169 -12.53 9.62 -14.85
N ASN A 170 -11.92 8.43 -14.94
CA ASN A 170 -12.06 7.49 -16.06
C ASN A 170 -12.48 6.09 -15.59
N GLU A 171 -13.18 5.35 -16.45
CA GLU A 171 -13.75 4.03 -16.15
C GLU A 171 -12.72 2.88 -16.05
N SER A 172 -11.52 3.04 -16.61
CA SER A 172 -10.54 1.93 -16.75
C SER A 172 -9.54 1.77 -15.59
N ASN A 173 -9.78 2.37 -14.42
CA ASN A 173 -8.82 2.40 -13.31
C ASN A 173 -8.87 1.13 -12.44
N ALA A 174 -8.78 -0.02 -13.08
CA ALA A 174 -8.65 -1.32 -12.42
C ALA A 174 -7.17 -1.63 -12.16
N ILE A 175 -6.87 -2.25 -11.02
CA ILE A 175 -5.58 -2.88 -10.79
C ILE A 175 -5.54 -4.17 -11.62
N VAL A 176 -4.58 -4.27 -12.53
CA VAL A 176 -4.32 -5.46 -13.33
C VAL A 176 -2.83 -5.77 -13.24
N THR A 177 -2.50 -6.88 -12.58
CA THR A 177 -1.13 -7.38 -12.42
C THR A 177 -0.81 -8.38 -13.55
N LYS A 178 0.41 -8.93 -13.59
CA LYS A 178 0.73 -10.08 -14.46
C LYS A 178 0.51 -11.44 -13.78
N ASP A 179 0.12 -11.45 -12.51
CA ASP A 179 -0.20 -12.67 -11.77
C ASP A 179 -1.69 -12.99 -11.96
N GLU A 180 -1.99 -14.03 -12.73
CA GLU A 180 -3.36 -14.40 -13.11
C GLU A 180 -4.21 -14.76 -11.89
N ILE A 181 -3.65 -15.54 -10.96
CA ILE A 181 -4.33 -15.92 -9.71
C ILE A 181 -4.63 -14.68 -8.87
N PHE A 182 -3.68 -13.75 -8.79
CA PHE A 182 -3.89 -12.50 -8.07
C PHE A 182 -5.00 -11.64 -8.70
N ASN A 183 -5.06 -11.59 -10.04
CA ASN A 183 -6.11 -10.89 -10.76
C ASN A 183 -7.50 -11.54 -10.58
N GLU A 184 -7.57 -12.87 -10.51
CA GLU A 184 -8.81 -13.59 -10.19
C GLU A 184 -9.30 -13.23 -8.77
N ILE A 185 -8.40 -13.19 -7.79
CA ILE A 185 -8.73 -12.78 -6.42
C ILE A 185 -9.23 -11.33 -6.39
N LEU A 186 -8.56 -10.39 -7.06
CA LEU A 186 -9.00 -9.00 -7.15
C LEU A 186 -10.39 -8.86 -7.78
N THR A 187 -10.70 -9.69 -8.79
CA THR A 187 -12.01 -9.71 -9.43
C THR A 187 -13.07 -10.27 -8.49
N TRP A 188 -12.80 -11.42 -7.88
CA TRP A 188 -13.68 -12.05 -6.90
C TRP A 188 -13.99 -11.12 -5.73
N GLU A 189 -12.98 -10.44 -5.19
CA GLU A 189 -13.13 -9.49 -4.08
C GLU A 189 -14.05 -8.34 -4.46
N ARG A 190 -13.85 -7.75 -5.65
CA ARG A 190 -14.69 -6.66 -6.15
C ARG A 190 -16.15 -7.08 -6.30
N ASP A 191 -16.39 -8.28 -6.80
CA ASP A 191 -17.74 -8.78 -7.04
C ASP A 191 -18.45 -9.13 -5.72
N MET A 192 -17.75 -9.77 -4.78
CA MET A 192 -18.33 -10.21 -3.50
C MET A 192 -18.49 -9.08 -2.49
N LEU A 193 -17.59 -8.08 -2.49
CA LEU A 193 -17.55 -7.03 -1.47
C LEU A 193 -18.17 -5.70 -1.90
N LYS A 194 -18.73 -5.64 -3.11
CA LYS A 194 -19.35 -4.42 -3.67
C LYS A 194 -20.37 -3.77 -2.73
N GLU A 195 -21.09 -4.58 -1.96
CA GLU A 195 -22.12 -4.14 -1.01
C GLU A 195 -21.63 -4.04 0.44
N ASN A 196 -20.44 -4.60 0.75
CA ASN A 196 -19.89 -4.73 2.10
C ASN A 196 -18.52 -4.06 2.24
N TYR A 197 -18.40 -2.83 1.74
CA TYR A 197 -17.16 -2.06 1.74
C TYR A 197 -16.57 -1.80 3.14
N GLU A 198 -17.37 -1.94 4.21
CA GLU A 198 -16.90 -1.84 5.59
C GLU A 198 -15.86 -2.93 5.96
N LEU A 199 -15.86 -4.06 5.24
CA LEU A 199 -14.86 -5.12 5.44
C LEU A 199 -13.44 -4.64 5.15
N PHE A 200 -13.26 -3.67 4.24
CA PHE A 200 -11.96 -3.04 3.96
C PHE A 200 -11.39 -2.26 5.16
N HIS A 201 -12.25 -1.85 6.10
CA HIS A 201 -11.81 -1.19 7.33
C HIS A 201 -11.39 -2.17 8.43
N ALA A 202 -11.72 -3.46 8.31
CA ALA A 202 -11.53 -4.44 9.38
C ALA A 202 -10.57 -5.60 9.03
N PHE A 203 -10.40 -5.94 7.74
CA PHE A 203 -9.67 -7.16 7.31
C PHE A 203 -8.23 -7.24 7.84
N HIS A 204 -7.57 -6.09 8.03
CA HIS A 204 -6.19 -6.04 8.50
C HIS A 204 -6.01 -6.64 9.91
N ASN A 205 -7.08 -6.78 10.69
CA ASN A 205 -7.04 -7.48 11.98
C ASN A 205 -6.79 -8.99 11.82
N SER A 206 -7.17 -9.57 10.69
CA SER A 206 -7.00 -11.00 10.39
C SER A 206 -5.53 -11.40 10.26
N LYS A 207 -4.62 -10.46 9.96
CA LYS A 207 -3.19 -10.76 9.85
C LYS A 207 -2.62 -11.36 11.14
N LYS A 208 -3.16 -10.99 12.31
CA LYS A 208 -2.73 -11.50 13.62
C LYS A 208 -2.86 -13.02 13.73
N LEU A 209 -3.86 -13.61 13.07
CA LEU A 209 -4.07 -15.06 13.05
C LEU A 209 -2.94 -15.78 12.30
N LEU A 210 -2.28 -15.09 11.38
CA LEU A 210 -1.19 -15.61 10.55
C LEU A 210 0.19 -15.29 11.13
N GLU A 211 0.27 -14.33 12.05
CA GLU A 211 1.49 -13.98 12.81
C GLU A 211 1.75 -14.98 13.96
N THR A 212 0.74 -15.67 14.48
CA THR A 212 0.83 -16.43 15.75
C THR A 212 1.45 -17.84 15.68
N GLY A 213 2.01 -18.26 14.54
CA GLY A 213 2.34 -19.68 14.32
C GLY A 213 3.81 -20.09 14.38
N ARG A 214 4.79 -19.19 14.22
CA ARG A 214 6.19 -19.58 13.99
C ARG A 214 7.18 -18.63 14.68
N LYS A 215 8.40 -19.11 14.96
CA LYS A 215 9.52 -18.21 15.32
C LYS A 215 9.77 -17.32 14.11
N ASP A 216 9.33 -16.07 14.18
CA ASP A 216 9.41 -15.10 13.09
C ASP A 216 10.84 -14.60 12.88
N TYR A 217 11.66 -15.42 12.24
CA TYR A 217 12.87 -14.93 11.62
C TYR A 217 12.48 -13.99 10.47
N ARG A 218 13.18 -12.86 10.35
CA ARG A 218 12.95 -11.87 9.28
C ARG A 218 14.22 -11.71 8.46
N CYS A 219 14.06 -11.65 7.15
CA CYS A 219 15.14 -11.33 6.24
C CYS A 219 15.63 -9.90 6.47
N GLU A 220 16.91 -9.68 6.75
CA GLU A 220 17.48 -8.32 6.89
C GLU A 220 17.50 -7.52 5.56
N GLY A 221 17.37 -8.24 4.43
CA GLY A 221 17.31 -7.67 3.09
C GLY A 221 15.97 -6.99 2.81
N CYS A 222 14.89 -7.76 2.84
CA CYS A 222 13.54 -7.33 2.47
C CYS A 222 12.54 -7.26 3.63
N GLY A 223 12.92 -7.65 4.84
CA GLY A 223 12.02 -7.74 6.01
C GLY A 223 11.03 -8.91 5.98
N GLY A 224 11.01 -9.71 4.91
CA GLY A 224 10.05 -10.80 4.74
C GLY A 224 10.26 -11.92 5.77
N MET A 225 9.17 -12.58 6.18
CA MET A 225 9.23 -13.71 7.11
C MET A 225 9.93 -14.90 6.46
N ILE A 226 10.76 -15.59 7.24
CA ILE A 226 11.52 -16.77 6.80
C ILE A 226 11.41 -17.90 7.83
N ASN A 227 11.43 -19.14 7.36
CA ASN A 227 11.21 -20.32 8.20
C ASN A 227 12.50 -20.85 8.87
N SER A 228 13.61 -20.11 8.79
CA SER A 228 14.91 -20.54 9.32
C SER A 228 15.72 -19.36 9.86
N PRO A 229 16.66 -19.57 10.81
CA PRO A 229 17.50 -18.54 11.41
C PRO A 229 18.63 -18.09 10.48
N VAL A 230 18.32 -17.84 9.20
CA VAL A 230 19.27 -17.30 8.23
C VAL A 230 19.12 -15.78 8.13
N LYS A 231 20.21 -15.09 7.81
CA LYS A 231 20.22 -13.61 7.71
C LYS A 231 19.36 -13.09 6.55
N TYR A 232 19.35 -13.83 5.43
CA TYR A 232 18.70 -13.43 4.19
C TYR A 232 17.82 -14.56 3.66
N CYS A 233 16.64 -14.22 3.13
CA CYS A 233 15.82 -15.15 2.35
C CYS A 233 16.53 -15.56 1.05
N ALA A 234 16.09 -16.64 0.42
CA ALA A 234 16.68 -17.17 -0.81
C ALA A 234 16.81 -16.13 -1.94
N ARG A 235 15.89 -15.17 -2.03
CA ARG A 235 15.97 -14.09 -3.04
C ARG A 235 17.02 -13.05 -2.67
N CYS A 236 17.10 -12.66 -1.39
CA CYS A 236 18.05 -11.65 -0.92
C CYS A 236 19.47 -12.21 -0.85
N SER A 237 19.65 -13.50 -0.58
CA SER A 237 20.98 -14.10 -0.55
C SER A 237 21.67 -13.99 -1.91
N LEU A 238 20.96 -14.09 -3.03
CA LEU A 238 21.54 -13.90 -4.37
C LEU A 238 22.15 -12.50 -4.60
N ILE A 239 21.70 -11.49 -3.83
CA ILE A 239 22.20 -10.12 -3.92
C ILE A 239 23.31 -9.87 -2.90
N TYR A 240 23.12 -10.34 -1.66
CA TYR A 240 23.97 -9.99 -0.52
C TYR A 240 25.05 -11.02 -0.19
N SER A 241 25.06 -12.20 -0.82
CA SER A 241 26.07 -13.26 -0.58
C SER A 241 27.24 -13.21 -1.56
N SER A 242 27.20 -12.33 -2.57
CA SER A 242 28.34 -12.12 -3.45
C SER A 242 29.38 -11.22 -2.75
N PRO A 243 30.69 -11.54 -2.78
CA PRO A 243 31.72 -10.67 -2.25
C PRO A 243 31.67 -9.30 -2.92
N PRO A 244 32.03 -8.20 -2.20
CA PRO A 244 32.30 -6.95 -2.89
C PRO A 244 33.43 -7.19 -3.89
N TYR A 245 33.14 -6.98 -5.18
CA TYR A 245 34.15 -6.94 -6.23
C TYR A 245 35.17 -5.84 -5.97
#